data_AF-A0A7R8WQS5-F1
#
_entry.id   AF-A0A7R8WQS5-F1
#
_cell.length_a   1.000
_cell.length_b   1.000
_cell.length_c   1.000
_cell.angle_alpha   90.00
_cell.angle_beta   90.00
_cell.angle_gamma   90.00
#
_symmetry.space_group_name_H-M   'P 1'
#
loop_
_entity.id
_entity.type
_entity.pdbx_description
1 polymer ?
#
loop_
_entity_poly.entity_id
_entity_poly.type
_entity_poly.pdbx_seq_one_letter_code
_entity_poly.pdbx_strand_id
1 'polypeptide(L)'
;FTDNLAIGVESRFIWELEETNGAQTNSKDGNEIGGFFRYTKSLSGSTSTTFAPRFAENGTTVIDNSSAWRMDPSKKLIVPEINAQELNKEDKIIANPNCSTIQMVMALAPLHKAYGIKRIVVSTYQSVSGTGKAAVEQMEAESRGEDATKVYPYQIFRNALPHCDVFEEADYTKEEWK
;
A
#
# COMPACT_ATOMS: atom_id res chain seq x y z
N PHE A 1 -0.52 -25.56 -22.17
CA PHE A 1 0.06 -24.32 -21.60
C PHE A 1 -1.02 -23.25 -21.47
N THR A 2 -2.17 -23.64 -20.97
CA THR A 2 -3.29 -22.78 -20.57
C THR A 2 -3.31 -22.77 -19.04
N ASP A 3 -3.88 -21.71 -18.48
CA ASP A 3 -4.28 -21.55 -17.08
C ASP A 3 -3.25 -20.83 -16.18
N ASN A 4 -3.41 -19.51 -16.17
CA ASN A 4 -3.45 -18.67 -14.98
C ASN A 4 -2.34 -18.88 -13.94
N LEU A 5 -1.12 -18.46 -14.27
CA LEU A 5 -0.14 -18.12 -13.23
C LEU A 5 -0.35 -16.66 -12.80
N ALA A 6 -1.46 -16.40 -12.10
CA ALA A 6 -1.58 -15.22 -11.25
C ALA A 6 -0.99 -15.60 -9.89
N ILE A 7 0.32 -15.43 -9.70
CA ILE A 7 0.88 -15.38 -8.34
C ILE A 7 0.58 -13.98 -7.81
N GLY A 8 -0.69 -13.76 -7.50
CA GLY A 8 -1.12 -12.74 -6.57
C GLY A 8 -1.40 -13.44 -5.26
N VAL A 9 -0.49 -13.32 -4.29
CA VAL A 9 -0.85 -13.64 -2.91
C VAL A 9 -1.72 -12.48 -2.45
N GLU A 10 -3.04 -12.64 -2.54
CA GLU A 10 -3.98 -11.77 -1.85
C GLU A 10 -3.80 -12.05 -0.36
N SER A 11 -2.88 -11.35 0.30
CA SER A 11 -2.79 -11.32 1.75
C SER A 11 -3.99 -10.55 2.28
N ARG A 12 -5.15 -11.23 2.33
CA ARG A 12 -6.26 -10.84 3.20
C ARG A 12 -5.79 -10.99 4.64
N PHE A 13 -5.19 -9.94 5.18
CA PHE A 13 -5.17 -9.75 6.61
C PHE A 13 -6.62 -9.51 7.04
N ILE A 14 -7.30 -10.59 7.45
CA ILE A 14 -8.61 -10.52 8.08
C ILE A 14 -8.39 -9.94 9.47
N TRP A 15 -8.38 -8.61 9.55
CA TRP A 15 -9.10 -7.94 10.60
C TRP A 15 -10.47 -7.64 10.00
N GLU A 16 -11.57 -7.98 10.67
CA GLU A 16 -12.91 -7.56 10.22
C GLU A 16 -12.88 -6.03 10.03
N LEU A 17 -12.89 -5.61 8.76
CA LEU A 17 -12.79 -4.23 8.34
C LEU A 17 -14.10 -3.92 7.63
N GLU A 18 -14.96 -3.15 8.29
CA GLU A 18 -16.02 -2.44 7.59
C GLU A 18 -15.36 -1.47 6.60
N GLU A 19 -15.68 -1.60 5.32
CA GLU A 19 -15.33 -0.61 4.30
C GLU A 19 -16.09 0.69 4.59
N THR A 20 -15.46 1.62 5.32
CA THR A 20 -16.08 2.91 5.62
C THR A 20 -15.40 4.01 4.82
N ASN A 21 -16.14 4.62 3.89
CA ASN A 21 -15.78 5.89 3.26
C ASN A 21 -15.85 7.01 4.32
N GLY A 22 -14.80 7.20 5.09
CA GLY A 22 -14.71 8.31 6.04
C GLY A 22 -13.87 8.02 7.28
N ALA A 23 -13.51 9.10 7.97
CA ALA A 23 -12.87 9.04 9.28
C ALA A 23 -13.82 8.40 10.30
N GLN A 24 -13.46 7.24 10.87
CA GLN A 24 -14.21 6.64 11.97
C GLN A 24 -13.39 6.65 13.26
N THR A 25 -14.07 7.03 14.34
CA THR A 25 -13.59 6.92 15.72
C THR A 25 -14.48 5.91 16.43
N ASN A 26 -13.92 4.79 16.89
CA ASN A 26 -14.66 3.89 17.77
C ASN A 26 -14.65 4.47 19.19
N SER A 27 -15.76 5.10 19.60
CA SER A 27 -16.06 5.37 21.01
C SER A 27 -17.27 4.52 21.42
N LYS A 28 -17.01 3.37 22.03
CA LYS A 28 -17.96 2.75 22.95
C LYS A 28 -17.26 2.71 24.30
N ASP A 29 -17.89 3.37 25.26
CA ASP A 29 -17.53 3.48 26.68
C ASP A 29 -16.55 4.62 27.01
N GLY A 30 -17.07 5.59 27.78
CA GLY A 30 -16.44 6.87 28.11
C GLY A 30 -15.31 6.80 29.14
N ASN A 31 -14.32 5.93 28.93
CA ASN A 31 -13.04 5.99 29.62
C ASN A 31 -11.93 5.44 28.72
N GLU A 32 -10.88 6.26 28.51
CA GLU A 32 -9.73 6.08 27.61
C GLU A 32 -10.00 6.27 26.11
N ILE A 33 -9.82 7.50 25.63
CA ILE A 33 -9.64 7.81 24.20
C ILE A 33 -8.23 7.41 23.74
N GLY A 34 -7.99 6.11 23.65
CA GLY A 34 -6.92 5.54 22.82
C GLY A 34 -7.49 5.15 21.46
N GLY A 35 -7.95 6.11 20.66
CA GLY A 35 -8.48 5.83 19.32
C GLY A 35 -7.39 5.29 18.39
N PHE A 36 -7.70 4.26 17.62
CA PHE A 36 -6.92 3.86 16.44
C PHE A 36 -7.57 4.49 15.21
N PHE A 37 -6.81 5.25 14.44
CA PHE A 37 -7.26 5.83 13.19
C PHE A 37 -6.52 5.19 12.02
N ARG A 38 -7.24 4.51 11.14
CA ARG A 38 -6.66 3.95 9.91
C ARG A 38 -6.97 4.89 8.75
N TYR A 39 -5.91 5.33 8.07
CA TYR A 39 -6.04 6.11 6.85
C TYR A 39 -5.84 5.21 5.62
N THR A 40 -6.88 5.05 4.80
CA THR A 40 -6.88 4.16 3.63
C THR A 40 -6.56 4.91 2.33
N LYS A 41 -5.92 4.19 1.40
CA LYS A 41 -5.36 4.59 0.08
C LYS A 41 -6.22 5.53 -0.81
N SER A 42 -7.51 5.71 -0.53
CA SER A 42 -8.46 6.50 -1.35
C SER A 42 -8.33 8.01 -1.19
N LEU A 43 -7.51 8.50 -0.25
CA LEU A 43 -7.27 9.93 -0.06
C LEU A 43 -5.80 10.24 -0.38
N SER A 44 -5.55 11.33 -1.12
CA SER A 44 -4.22 11.73 -1.56
C SER A 44 -3.28 11.99 -0.38
N GLY A 45 -1.97 11.84 -0.57
CA GLY A 45 -0.97 12.09 0.48
C GLY A 45 -1.09 13.49 1.15
N SER A 46 -1.62 14.48 0.43
CA SER A 46 -1.94 15.82 0.96
C SER A 46 -3.01 15.83 2.05
N THR A 47 -3.97 14.91 2.01
CA THR A 47 -4.99 14.78 3.04
C THR A 47 -4.39 14.14 4.30
N SER A 48 -3.52 13.13 4.15
CA SER A 48 -2.80 12.54 5.28
C SER A 48 -1.97 13.58 6.04
N THR A 49 -1.16 14.38 5.32
CA THR A 49 -0.33 15.42 5.95
C THR A 49 -1.14 16.49 6.68
N THR A 50 -2.41 16.68 6.31
CA THR A 50 -3.32 17.63 6.97
C THR A 50 -3.96 17.06 8.24
N PHE A 51 -4.42 15.80 8.21
CA PHE A 51 -5.25 15.24 9.28
C PHE A 51 -4.48 14.37 10.28
N ALA A 52 -3.48 13.61 9.82
CA ALA A 52 -2.72 12.71 10.70
C ALA A 52 -2.07 13.44 11.89
N PRO A 53 -1.46 14.64 11.73
CA PRO A 53 -0.93 15.41 12.86
C PRO A 53 -2.00 15.82 13.86
N ARG A 54 -3.18 16.26 13.39
CA ARG A 54 -4.29 16.69 14.26
C ARG A 54 -4.83 15.53 15.11
N PHE A 55 -4.91 14.33 14.56
CA PHE A 55 -5.30 13.15 15.33
C PHE A 55 -4.23 12.79 16.35
N ALA A 56 -2.95 12.80 15.96
CA ALA A 56 -1.82 12.53 16.84
C ALA A 56 -1.74 13.51 18.03
N GLU A 57 -1.99 14.81 17.80
CA GLU A 57 -2.06 15.84 18.83
C GLU A 57 -3.16 15.57 19.88
N ASN A 58 -4.24 14.89 19.49
CA ASN A 58 -5.32 14.47 20.38
C ASN A 58 -5.07 13.07 21.00
N GLY A 59 -3.84 12.55 20.92
CA GLY A 59 -3.43 11.28 21.53
C GLY A 59 -3.76 10.02 20.72
N THR A 60 -4.40 10.16 19.56
CA THR A 60 -4.79 9.05 18.66
C THR A 60 -3.57 8.51 17.92
N THR A 61 -3.45 7.19 17.82
CA THR A 61 -2.42 6.57 16.97
C THR A 61 -2.97 6.39 15.55
N VAL A 62 -2.27 6.95 14.58
CA VAL A 62 -2.61 6.93 13.15
C VAL A 62 -1.75 5.88 12.45
N ILE A 63 -2.40 4.92 11.80
CA ILE A 63 -1.76 3.98 10.87
C ILE A 63 -2.04 4.47 9.46
N ASP A 64 -1.00 4.99 8.79
CA ASP A 64 -1.12 5.67 7.51
C ASP A 64 -0.70 4.77 6.35
N ASN A 65 -1.64 4.48 5.45
CA ASN A 65 -1.39 3.66 4.27
C ASN A 65 -0.97 4.46 3.03
N SER A 66 -0.91 5.79 3.12
CA SER A 66 -0.48 6.63 2.02
C SER A 66 1.05 6.62 1.90
N SER A 67 1.58 7.23 0.83
CA SER A 67 3.01 7.43 0.68
C SER A 67 3.55 8.62 1.46
N ALA A 68 2.70 9.43 2.10
CA ALA A 68 3.06 10.75 2.64
C ALA A 68 4.21 10.72 3.65
N TRP A 69 4.25 9.69 4.50
CA TRP A 69 5.17 9.61 5.62
C TRP A 69 6.29 8.57 5.43
N ARG A 70 6.30 7.82 4.31
CA ARG A 70 7.22 6.69 4.12
C ARG A 70 8.69 7.09 4.10
N MET A 71 8.97 8.30 3.60
CA MET A 71 10.31 8.86 3.50
C MET A 71 10.61 9.89 4.60
N ASP A 72 9.67 10.13 5.51
CA ASP A 72 9.88 11.07 6.62
C ASP A 72 10.69 10.37 7.73
N PRO A 73 11.92 10.83 8.04
CA PRO A 73 12.76 10.18 9.03
C PRO A 73 12.23 10.31 10.48
N SER A 74 11.26 11.19 10.72
CA SER A 74 10.57 11.31 12.01
C SER A 74 9.48 10.27 12.22
N LYS A 75 9.09 9.53 11.17
CA LYS A 75 8.02 8.53 11.21
C LYS A 75 8.59 7.14 10.97
N LYS A 76 8.01 6.14 11.64
CA LYS A 76 8.44 4.74 11.49
C LYS A 76 7.69 4.07 10.36
N LEU A 77 8.43 3.40 9.50
CA LEU A 77 7.94 2.55 8.43
C LEU A 77 7.89 1.10 8.92
N ILE A 78 6.69 0.58 9.18
CA ILE A 78 6.53 -0.66 9.94
C ILE A 78 5.89 -1.77 9.12
N VAL A 79 6.52 -2.94 9.13
CA VAL A 79 5.91 -4.24 8.83
C VAL A 79 5.85 -5.02 10.15
N PRO A 80 4.66 -5.28 10.72
CA PRO A 80 4.54 -5.79 12.09
C PRO A 80 5.38 -7.03 12.39
N GLU A 81 5.42 -7.99 11.46
CA GLU A 81 6.15 -9.25 11.61
C GLU A 81 7.68 -9.11 11.51
N ILE A 82 8.17 -7.94 11.08
CA ILE A 82 9.60 -7.70 10.84
C ILE A 82 10.17 -6.72 11.87
N ASN A 83 9.50 -5.58 12.09
CA ASN A 83 10.05 -4.49 12.87
C ASN A 83 9.08 -3.81 13.86
N ALA A 84 7.99 -4.47 14.27
CA ALA A 84 7.08 -3.91 15.29
C ALA A 84 7.78 -3.53 16.61
N GLN A 85 8.87 -4.23 16.98
CA GLN A 85 9.64 -3.93 18.20
C GLN A 85 10.27 -2.54 18.22
N GLU A 86 10.37 -1.87 17.07
CA GLU A 86 10.89 -0.51 16.99
C GLU A 86 9.88 0.51 17.51
N LEU A 87 8.58 0.18 17.54
CA LEU A 87 7.53 1.06 18.01
C LEU A 87 7.56 1.26 19.53
N ASN A 88 7.21 2.47 19.95
CA ASN A 88 7.00 2.87 21.33
C ASN A 88 5.70 3.71 21.44
N LYS A 89 5.30 4.06 22.66
CA LYS A 89 4.03 4.75 22.93
C LYS A 89 3.94 6.18 22.36
N GLU A 90 5.09 6.80 22.06
CA GLU A 90 5.17 8.14 21.49
C GLU A 90 4.98 8.14 19.97
N ASP A 91 5.07 6.97 19.32
CA ASP A 91 4.85 6.83 17.87
C ASP A 91 3.35 6.92 17.55
N LYS A 92 2.89 8.15 17.32
CA LYS A 92 1.48 8.45 17.02
C LYS A 92 1.14 8.46 15.54
N ILE A 93 2.12 8.50 14.64
CA ILE A 93 1.89 8.35 13.19
C ILE A 93 2.86 7.29 12.69
N ILE A 94 2.30 6.19 12.19
CA ILE A 94 3.04 5.01 11.74
C ILE A 94 2.76 4.84 10.25
N ALA A 95 3.81 4.82 9.43
CA ALA A 95 3.70 4.64 8.00
C ALA A 95 3.68 3.15 7.63
N ASN A 96 2.77 2.77 6.75
CA ASN A 96 2.72 1.44 6.15
C ASN A 96 3.46 1.45 4.79
N PRO A 97 4.38 0.50 4.50
CA PRO A 97 5.05 0.44 3.21
C PRO A 97 4.09 0.15 2.05
N ASN A 98 4.65 0.16 0.84
CA ASN A 98 3.91 -0.26 -0.35
C ASN A 98 3.58 -1.77 -0.27
N CYS A 99 2.45 -2.19 -0.85
CA CYS A 99 2.05 -3.59 -0.90
C CYS A 99 3.10 -4.48 -1.59
N SER A 100 3.72 -4.01 -2.67
CA SER A 100 4.83 -4.69 -3.34
C SER A 100 6.04 -4.88 -2.41
N THR A 101 6.41 -3.82 -1.68
CA THR A 101 7.50 -3.85 -0.70
C THR A 101 7.20 -4.82 0.44
N ILE A 102 6.00 -4.77 1.04
CA ILE A 102 5.61 -5.63 2.18
C ILE A 102 5.75 -7.12 1.81
N GLN A 103 5.19 -7.52 0.66
CA GLN A 103 5.23 -8.91 0.21
C GLN A 103 6.67 -9.39 -0.01
N MET A 104 7.49 -8.53 -0.63
CA MET A 104 8.91 -8.83 -0.86
C MET A 104 9.66 -8.97 0.47
N VAL A 105 9.55 -8.02 1.39
CA VAL A 105 10.30 -8.07 2.66
C VAL A 105 9.83 -9.21 3.56
N MET A 106 8.54 -9.56 3.55
CA MET A 106 8.03 -10.71 4.29
C MET A 106 8.65 -12.03 3.81
N ALA A 107 8.79 -12.20 2.49
CA ALA A 107 9.44 -13.38 1.92
C ALA A 107 10.96 -13.39 2.18
N LEU A 108 11.61 -12.23 2.12
CA LEU A 108 13.07 -12.12 2.20
C LEU A 108 13.62 -11.97 3.61
N ALA A 109 12.85 -11.50 4.60
CA ALA A 109 13.28 -11.29 5.97
C ALA A 109 13.99 -12.50 6.61
N PRO A 110 13.47 -13.74 6.55
CA PRO A 110 14.17 -14.90 7.11
C PRO A 110 15.50 -15.18 6.40
N LEU A 111 15.55 -15.01 5.07
CA LEU A 111 16.77 -15.20 4.28
C LEU A 111 17.80 -14.11 4.58
N HIS A 112 17.36 -12.86 4.73
CA HIS A 112 18.23 -11.76 5.10
C HIS A 112 18.82 -11.96 6.49
N LYS A 113 18.03 -12.42 7.46
CA LYS A 113 18.50 -12.73 8.82
C LYS A 113 19.54 -13.86 8.83
N ALA A 114 19.36 -14.89 8.01
CA ALA A 114 20.24 -16.05 7.96
C ALA A 114 21.54 -15.80 7.19
N TYR A 115 21.48 -15.02 6.09
CA TYR A 115 22.58 -14.95 5.11
C TYR A 115 23.05 -13.53 4.78
N GLY A 116 22.37 -12.48 5.25
CA GLY A 116 22.77 -11.09 5.06
C GLY A 116 22.73 -10.63 3.60
N ILE A 117 21.54 -10.64 2.98
CA ILE A 117 21.32 -10.19 1.59
C ILE A 117 21.92 -8.79 1.37
N LYS A 118 22.72 -8.63 0.31
CA LYS A 118 23.40 -7.38 -0.04
C LYS A 118 22.75 -6.60 -1.18
N ARG A 119 22.06 -7.29 -2.08
CA ARG A 119 21.40 -6.69 -3.25
C ARG A 119 20.21 -7.55 -3.66
N ILE A 120 19.14 -6.88 -4.06
CA ILE A 120 17.95 -7.48 -4.67
C ILE A 120 17.81 -6.86 -6.05
N VAL A 121 17.48 -7.69 -7.04
CA VAL A 121 17.01 -7.25 -8.35
C VAL A 121 15.65 -7.91 -8.53
N VAL A 122 14.61 -7.11 -8.72
CA VAL A 122 13.22 -7.55 -8.70
C VAL A 122 12.53 -7.17 -10.00
N SER A 123 11.69 -8.08 -10.51
CA SER A 123 10.75 -7.80 -11.59
C SER A 123 9.36 -8.12 -11.08
N THR A 124 8.46 -7.13 -11.11
CA THR A 124 7.12 -7.27 -10.55
C THR A 124 6.10 -7.60 -11.63
N TYR A 125 5.14 -8.46 -11.29
CA TYR A 125 3.99 -8.80 -12.13
C TYR A 125 2.74 -8.39 -11.38
N GLN A 126 2.39 -7.11 -11.49
CA GLN A 126 1.35 -6.51 -10.66
C GLN A 126 -0.05 -6.75 -11.24
N SER A 127 -1.01 -6.97 -10.34
CA SER A 127 -2.42 -7.10 -10.72
C SER A 127 -3.00 -5.75 -11.15
N VAL A 128 -3.85 -5.78 -12.19
CA VAL A 128 -4.62 -4.62 -12.67
C VAL A 128 -5.51 -4.02 -11.57
N SER A 129 -5.97 -4.85 -10.63
CA SER A 129 -6.79 -4.39 -9.49
C SER A 129 -6.07 -3.36 -8.60
N GLY A 130 -4.73 -3.31 -8.62
CA GLY A 130 -3.95 -2.33 -7.86
C GLY A 130 -4.20 -0.88 -8.25
N THR A 131 -4.56 -0.65 -9.53
CA THR A 131 -4.91 0.66 -10.12
C THR A 131 -6.35 1.06 -9.81
N GLY A 132 -7.22 0.10 -9.46
CA GLY A 132 -8.59 0.32 -9.04
C GLY A 132 -9.63 -0.17 -10.05
N LYS A 133 -10.91 0.01 -9.68
CA LYS A 133 -12.06 -0.59 -10.37
C LYS A 133 -12.10 -0.27 -11.88
N ALA A 134 -11.86 0.99 -12.25
CA ALA A 134 -11.92 1.42 -13.65
C ALA A 134 -10.88 0.69 -14.54
N ALA A 135 -9.71 0.36 -13.99
CA ALA A 135 -8.69 -0.39 -14.73
C ALA A 135 -9.09 -1.86 -14.95
N VAL A 136 -9.79 -2.46 -13.97
CA VAL A 136 -10.36 -3.80 -14.09
C VAL A 136 -11.46 -3.81 -15.15
N GLU A 137 -12.36 -2.82 -15.11
CA GLU A 137 -13.42 -2.65 -16.11
C GLU A 137 -12.85 -2.49 -17.53
N GLN A 138 -11.78 -1.69 -17.68
CA GLN A 138 -11.05 -1.58 -18.96
C GLN A 138 -10.55 -2.95 -19.43
N MET A 139 -9.83 -3.69 -18.58
CA MET A 139 -9.28 -5.01 -18.94
C MET A 139 -10.38 -6.01 -19.35
N GLU A 140 -11.50 -6.02 -18.63
CA GLU A 140 -12.62 -6.91 -18.91
C GLU A 140 -13.32 -6.56 -20.23
N ALA A 141 -13.54 -5.28 -20.52
CA ALA A 141 -14.09 -4.83 -21.79
C ALA A 141 -13.16 -5.18 -22.97
N GLU A 142 -11.86 -4.93 -22.82
CA GLU A 142 -10.86 -5.33 -23.82
C GLU A 142 -10.88 -6.85 -24.07
N SER A 143 -11.12 -7.66 -23.03
CA SER A 143 -11.23 -9.12 -23.19
C SER A 143 -12.43 -9.57 -24.04
N ARG A 144 -13.49 -8.76 -24.09
CA ARG A 144 -14.69 -8.98 -24.90
C ARG A 144 -14.63 -8.28 -26.27
N GLY A 145 -13.57 -7.52 -26.55
CA GLY A 145 -13.45 -6.71 -27.77
C GLY A 145 -14.36 -5.47 -27.76
N GLU A 146 -14.76 -5.01 -26.58
CA GLU A 146 -15.59 -3.82 -26.38
C GLU A 146 -14.71 -2.57 -26.20
N ASP A 147 -15.25 -1.40 -26.54
CA ASP A 147 -14.60 -0.13 -26.23
C ASP A 147 -14.80 0.21 -24.75
N ALA A 148 -13.78 0.81 -24.13
CA ALA A 148 -13.80 1.18 -22.73
C ALA A 148 -13.05 2.47 -22.47
N THR A 149 -13.47 3.18 -21.42
CA THR A 149 -12.72 4.31 -20.89
C THR A 149 -11.31 3.86 -20.53
N LYS A 150 -10.31 4.43 -21.21
CA LYS A 150 -8.91 4.07 -21.03
C LYS A 150 -8.33 4.73 -19.79
N VAL A 151 -8.01 3.92 -18.79
CA VAL A 151 -7.16 4.27 -17.65
C VAL A 151 -5.69 4.11 -18.04
N TYR A 152 -5.36 3.04 -18.78
CA TYR A 152 -4.02 2.85 -19.34
C TYR A 152 -3.90 3.43 -20.74
N PRO A 153 -2.72 3.96 -21.12
CA PRO A 153 -2.50 4.51 -22.46
C PRO A 153 -2.56 3.45 -23.58
N TYR A 154 -2.36 2.18 -23.23
CA TYR A 154 -2.36 1.04 -24.15
C TYR A 154 -3.24 -0.10 -23.60
N GLN A 155 -3.60 -1.03 -24.47
CA GLN A 155 -4.35 -2.23 -24.10
C GLN A 155 -3.61 -3.01 -23.01
N ILE A 156 -4.31 -3.41 -21.95
CA ILE A 156 -3.76 -4.21 -20.87
C ILE A 156 -4.13 -5.69 -21.00
N PHE A 157 -5.27 -6.02 -21.61
CA PHE A 157 -5.67 -7.41 -21.84
C PHE A 157 -4.64 -8.14 -22.72
N ARG A 158 -4.10 -9.26 -22.19
CA ARG A 158 -3.03 -10.06 -22.81
C ARG A 158 -1.79 -9.25 -23.19
N ASN A 159 -1.49 -8.20 -22.42
CA ASN A 159 -0.31 -7.36 -22.59
C ASN A 159 0.41 -7.16 -21.25
N ALA A 160 1.65 -6.68 -21.31
CA ALA A 160 2.41 -6.24 -20.13
C ALA A 160 2.87 -4.80 -20.37
N LEU A 161 2.50 -3.90 -19.45
CA LEU A 161 2.92 -2.50 -19.51
C LEU A 161 4.09 -2.29 -18.53
N PRO A 162 5.32 -2.00 -19.02
CA PRO A 162 6.49 -1.80 -18.17
C PRO A 162 6.53 -0.38 -17.61
N HIS A 163 5.41 0.11 -17.07
CA HIS A 163 5.26 1.46 -16.55
C HIS A 163 4.13 1.48 -15.52
N CYS A 164 4.49 1.71 -14.26
CA CYS A 164 3.54 1.87 -13.16
C CYS A 164 3.84 3.16 -12.41
N ASP A 165 2.81 3.99 -12.22
CA ASP A 165 2.94 5.37 -11.70
C ASP A 165 3.71 6.29 -12.67
N VAL A 166 4.10 7.50 -12.26
CA VAL A 166 4.86 8.44 -13.09
C VAL A 166 6.36 8.14 -13.10
N PHE A 167 7.08 8.55 -14.16
CA PHE A 167 8.54 8.57 -14.15
C PHE A 167 9.09 9.61 -13.18
N GLU A 168 10.16 9.26 -12.48
CA GLU A 168 10.96 10.16 -11.65
C GLU A 168 12.41 10.23 -12.16
N GLU A 169 13.37 10.53 -11.28
CA GLU A 169 14.78 10.65 -11.63
C GLU A 169 15.37 9.31 -12.10
N ALA A 170 16.44 9.41 -12.91
CA ALA A 170 17.21 8.28 -13.43
C ALA A 170 16.39 7.22 -14.21
N ASP A 171 15.31 7.66 -14.86
CA ASP A 171 14.43 6.85 -15.73
C ASP A 171 13.69 5.70 -15.01
N TYR A 172 13.62 5.74 -13.68
CA TYR A 172 12.80 4.82 -12.88
C TYR A 172 11.39 5.40 -12.69
N THR A 173 10.40 4.52 -12.55
CA THR A 173 9.07 4.93 -12.15
C THR A 173 8.99 5.14 -10.64
N LYS A 174 8.03 5.95 -10.20
CA LYS A 174 7.76 6.19 -8.79
C LYS A 174 7.42 4.90 -8.03
N GLU A 175 6.83 3.91 -8.70
CA GLU A 175 6.58 2.60 -8.09
C GLU A 175 7.87 1.81 -7.85
N GLU A 176 8.88 1.96 -8.72
CA GLU A 176 10.20 1.32 -8.56
C GLU A 176 11.05 1.98 -7.47
N TRP A 177 10.82 3.27 -7.19
CA TRP A 177 11.47 4.01 -6.10
C TRP A 177 10.91 3.73 -4.70
N LYS A 178 9.67 3.23 -4.58
CA LYS A 178 8.96 3.00 -3.30
C LYS A 178 9.40 1.74 -2.56
#